data_AF-A0A395YEN1-F1
#
_entry.id   AF-A0A395YEN1-F1
#
_cell.length_a   1.000
_cell.length_b   1.000
_cell.length_c   1.000
_cell.angle_alpha   90.00
_cell.angle_beta   90.00
_cell.angle_gamma   90.00
#
_symmetry.space_group_name_H-M   'P 1'
#
loop_
_entity.id
_entity.type
_entity.pdbx_description
1 polymer ?
#
loop_
_entity_poly.entity_id
_entity_poly.type
_entity_poly.pdbx_seq_one_letter_code
_entity_poly.pdbx_strand_id
1 'polypeptide(L)'
;MGEVQRSVQNIAREAWNILNSGAGGVVSGIEARQQAVRRCIRQLNDKGIPAFVDKRGREWTPEAYVNMAMRNTARSTAEEVQDARIRDAGCNLIQIDSHSGARPKCAKDQGKIFDLNNGSGYTEDLHGKKIRYYPWKSSSYGEPDGILGINCRHHKWPFIPGVKVQRYFPTEDMDANDKLYKQTQVQRALERDIRKQKRECMMLDIAGDQDGFEEAAVKLKSKEAQLKDYVDKNSQLIEEETGSRLLDLIKRYLQRLWQQINIVSGLLLSRANIASICNP
;
A
#
# COMPACT_ATOMS: atom_id res chain seq x y z
N MET A 1 -13.09 -30.40 -19.81
CA MET A 1 -13.38 -29.24 -18.93
C MET A 1 -13.09 -29.51 -17.44
N GLY A 2 -13.33 -30.72 -16.90
CA GLY A 2 -13.14 -31.01 -15.47
C GLY A 2 -11.70 -30.96 -14.94
N GLU A 3 -10.69 -31.38 -15.73
CA GLU A 3 -9.29 -31.41 -15.27
C GLU A 3 -8.64 -30.02 -15.20
N VAL A 4 -8.90 -29.17 -16.21
CA VAL A 4 -8.44 -27.77 -16.21
C VAL A 4 -9.06 -26.99 -15.05
N GLN A 5 -10.35 -27.20 -14.79
CA GLN A 5 -11.02 -26.56 -13.66
C GLN A 5 -10.45 -27.04 -12.31
N ARG A 6 -10.09 -28.33 -12.21
CA ARG A 6 -9.44 -28.89 -11.02
C ARG A 6 -8.02 -28.35 -10.83
N SER A 7 -7.24 -28.17 -11.91
CA SER A 7 -5.89 -27.61 -11.82
C SER A 7 -5.92 -26.13 -11.39
N VAL A 8 -6.81 -25.32 -11.96
CA VAL A 8 -7.01 -23.91 -11.57
C VAL A 8 -7.42 -23.80 -10.11
N GLN A 9 -8.33 -24.66 -9.64
CA GLN A 9 -8.73 -24.70 -8.23
C GLN A 9 -7.57 -25.08 -7.29
N ASN A 10 -6.70 -26.00 -7.72
CA ASN A 10 -5.52 -26.39 -6.95
C ASN A 10 -4.51 -25.25 -6.83
N ILE A 11 -4.23 -24.54 -7.93
CA ILE A 11 -3.35 -23.36 -7.94
C ILE A 11 -3.92 -22.26 -7.03
N ALA A 12 -5.22 -21.99 -7.12
CA ALA A 12 -5.87 -21.01 -6.25
C ALA A 12 -5.73 -21.41 -4.78
N ARG A 13 -6.03 -22.66 -4.43
CA ARG A 13 -5.89 -23.18 -3.05
C ARG A 13 -4.47 -23.05 -2.54
N GLU A 14 -3.48 -23.35 -3.37
CA GLU A 14 -2.07 -23.23 -3.01
C GLU A 14 -1.67 -21.77 -2.76
N ALA A 15 -2.09 -20.84 -3.62
CA ALA A 15 -1.88 -19.41 -3.40
C ALA A 15 -2.54 -18.95 -2.09
N TRP A 16 -3.76 -19.40 -1.81
CA TRP A 16 -4.45 -19.12 -0.55
C TRP A 16 -3.70 -19.65 0.66
N ASN A 17 -3.16 -20.87 0.61
CA ASN A 17 -2.37 -21.44 1.70
C ASN A 17 -1.07 -20.65 1.96
N ILE A 18 -0.39 -20.23 0.90
CA ILE A 18 0.81 -19.38 0.99
C ILE A 18 0.47 -18.07 1.70
N LEU A 19 -0.62 -17.40 1.28
CA LEU A 19 -1.07 -16.15 1.87
C LEU A 19 -1.51 -16.32 3.33
N ASN A 20 -2.26 -17.37 3.65
CA ASN A 20 -2.68 -17.65 5.03
C ASN A 20 -1.48 -17.91 5.95
N SER A 21 -0.46 -18.64 5.47
CA SER A 21 0.77 -18.87 6.24
C SER A 21 1.53 -17.56 6.52
N GLY A 22 1.60 -16.67 5.53
CA GLY A 22 2.23 -15.37 5.68
C GLY A 22 1.45 -14.51 6.67
N ALA A 23 0.13 -14.44 6.50
CA ALA A 23 -0.72 -13.62 7.34
C ALA A 23 -0.73 -14.10 8.80
N GLY A 24 -0.78 -15.42 9.02
CA GLY A 24 -0.64 -16.02 10.35
C GLY A 24 0.69 -15.68 11.02
N GLY A 25 1.80 -15.72 10.27
CA GLY A 25 3.12 -15.31 10.78
C GLY A 25 3.18 -13.84 11.19
N VAL A 26 2.55 -12.95 10.43
CA VAL A 26 2.48 -11.51 10.76
C VAL A 26 1.57 -11.24 11.95
N VAL A 27 0.38 -11.85 11.99
CA VAL A 27 -0.61 -11.67 13.06
C VAL A 27 -0.08 -12.17 14.41
N SER A 28 0.63 -13.30 14.41
CA SER A 28 1.21 -13.89 15.62
C SER A 28 2.50 -13.18 16.10
N GLY A 29 3.06 -12.29 15.28
CA GLY A 29 4.35 -11.63 15.57
C GLY A 29 5.58 -12.52 15.41
N ILE A 30 5.43 -13.75 14.89
CA ILE A 30 6.55 -14.67 14.61
C ILE A 30 7.45 -14.11 13.50
N GLU A 31 6.85 -13.42 12.51
CA GLU A 31 7.59 -12.84 11.39
C GLU A 31 7.25 -11.36 11.19
N ALA A 32 8.25 -10.56 10.84
CA ALA A 32 7.99 -9.19 10.40
C ALA A 32 7.27 -9.19 9.04
N ARG A 33 6.33 -8.26 8.84
CA ARG A 33 5.53 -8.17 7.59
C ARG A 33 6.37 -8.21 6.31
N GLN A 34 7.51 -7.53 6.29
CA GLN A 34 8.41 -7.52 5.12
C GLN A 34 9.05 -8.89 4.86
N GLN A 35 9.34 -9.66 5.90
CA GLN A 35 9.86 -11.03 5.78
C GLN A 35 8.78 -11.97 5.23
N ALA A 36 7.55 -11.89 5.77
CA ALA A 36 6.42 -12.67 5.30
C ALA A 36 6.10 -12.38 3.81
N VAL A 37 6.06 -11.10 3.42
CA VAL A 37 5.85 -10.69 2.02
C VAL A 37 6.94 -11.28 1.11
N ARG A 38 8.22 -11.16 1.49
CA ARG A 38 9.34 -11.73 0.73
C ARG A 38 9.22 -13.24 0.57
N ARG A 39 8.89 -13.95 1.65
CA ARG A 39 8.71 -15.41 1.66
C ARG A 39 7.56 -15.84 0.75
N CYS A 40 6.40 -15.20 0.87
CA CYS A 40 5.24 -15.50 0.03
C CYS A 40 5.51 -15.22 -1.45
N ILE A 41 6.18 -14.12 -1.80
CA ILE A 41 6.53 -13.83 -3.20
C ILE A 41 7.43 -14.92 -3.78
N ARG A 42 8.44 -15.38 -3.03
CA ARG A 42 9.30 -16.49 -3.45
C ARG A 42 8.50 -17.77 -3.68
N GLN A 43 7.66 -18.16 -2.72
CA GLN A 43 6.83 -19.35 -2.85
C GLN A 43 5.87 -19.28 -4.04
N LEU A 44 5.26 -18.12 -4.30
CA LEU A 44 4.41 -17.94 -5.48
C LEU A 44 5.21 -18.08 -6.78
N ASN A 45 6.42 -17.52 -6.82
CA ASN A 45 7.31 -17.64 -7.98
C ASN A 45 7.77 -19.08 -8.21
N ASP A 46 8.18 -19.80 -7.16
CA ASP A 46 8.60 -21.20 -7.22
C ASP A 46 7.47 -22.13 -7.73
N LYS A 47 6.22 -21.73 -7.48
CA LYS A 47 5.01 -22.41 -7.93
C LYS A 47 4.51 -21.92 -9.29
N GLY A 48 5.19 -20.96 -9.91
CA GLY A 48 4.80 -20.40 -11.21
C GLY A 48 3.46 -19.66 -11.18
N ILE A 49 3.17 -18.93 -10.11
CA ILE A 49 1.94 -18.11 -9.97
C ILE A 49 2.30 -16.64 -10.25
N PRO A 50 2.13 -16.14 -11.49
CA PRO A 50 2.74 -14.89 -11.93
C PRO A 50 1.89 -13.64 -11.63
N ALA A 51 0.58 -13.79 -11.41
CA ALA A 51 -0.33 -12.67 -11.22
C ALA A 51 -1.62 -13.10 -10.52
N PHE A 52 -2.36 -12.12 -9.99
CA PHE A 52 -3.68 -12.31 -9.44
C PHE A 52 -4.69 -11.48 -10.22
N VAL A 53 -5.88 -12.04 -10.46
CA VAL A 53 -7.03 -11.30 -10.99
C VAL A 53 -8.10 -11.29 -9.91
N ASP A 54 -8.57 -10.11 -9.55
CA ASP A 54 -9.63 -10.00 -8.54
C ASP A 54 -11.02 -10.23 -9.14
N LYS A 55 -12.04 -10.29 -8.27
CA LYS A 55 -13.44 -10.50 -8.68
C LYS A 55 -13.99 -9.43 -9.63
N ARG A 56 -13.33 -8.27 -9.74
CA ARG A 56 -13.69 -7.17 -10.64
C ARG A 56 -12.88 -7.18 -11.94
N GLY A 57 -12.08 -8.22 -12.17
CA GLY A 57 -11.23 -8.36 -13.36
C GLY A 57 -9.97 -7.51 -13.34
N ARG A 58 -9.59 -6.92 -12.20
CA ARG A 58 -8.36 -6.12 -12.12
C ARG A 58 -7.17 -7.04 -11.94
N GLU A 59 -6.12 -6.77 -12.72
CA GLU A 59 -4.85 -7.47 -12.62
C GLU A 59 -3.98 -6.88 -11.51
N TRP A 60 -3.38 -7.76 -10.74
CA TRP A 60 -2.48 -7.44 -9.65
C TRP A 60 -1.16 -8.14 -9.84
N THR A 61 -0.10 -7.38 -9.63
CA THR A 61 1.24 -7.92 -9.47
C THR A 61 1.32 -8.70 -8.15
N PRO A 62 2.05 -9.83 -8.07
CA PRO A 62 2.11 -10.64 -6.86
C PRO A 62 2.50 -9.84 -5.62
N GLU A 63 3.52 -8.99 -5.73
CA GLU A 63 3.97 -8.13 -4.63
C GLU A 63 2.85 -7.24 -4.08
N ALA A 64 2.08 -6.59 -4.96
CA ALA A 64 0.99 -5.69 -4.57
C ALA A 64 -0.13 -6.45 -3.87
N TYR A 65 -0.52 -7.62 -4.40
CA TYR A 65 -1.58 -8.44 -3.82
C TYR A 65 -1.18 -9.01 -2.46
N VAL A 66 0.02 -9.61 -2.36
CA VAL A 66 0.56 -10.15 -1.11
C VAL A 66 0.66 -9.05 -0.05
N ASN A 67 1.26 -7.90 -0.37
CA ASN A 67 1.34 -6.79 0.59
C ASN A 67 -0.03 -6.31 1.07
N MET A 68 -1.00 -6.21 0.15
CA MET A 68 -2.38 -5.83 0.47
C MET A 68 -3.01 -6.87 1.39
N ALA A 69 -2.93 -8.15 1.07
CA ALA A 69 -3.48 -9.24 1.88
C ALA A 69 -2.89 -9.24 3.30
N MET A 70 -1.57 -9.25 3.42
CA MET A 70 -0.88 -9.26 4.73
C MET A 70 -1.26 -8.07 5.60
N ARG A 71 -1.26 -6.85 5.02
CA ARG A 71 -1.60 -5.63 5.76
C ARG A 71 -3.05 -5.66 6.25
N ASN A 72 -3.98 -6.07 5.39
CA ASN A 72 -5.40 -6.06 5.73
C ASN A 72 -5.75 -7.16 6.72
N THR A 73 -5.21 -8.37 6.57
CA THR A 73 -5.44 -9.43 7.56
C THR A 73 -4.90 -9.03 8.93
N ALA A 74 -3.67 -8.52 9.01
CA ALA A 74 -3.09 -8.08 10.28
C ALA A 74 -3.93 -6.98 10.94
N ARG A 75 -4.39 -6.00 10.15
CA ARG A 75 -5.27 -4.93 10.65
C ARG A 75 -6.61 -5.48 11.10
N SER A 76 -7.32 -6.25 10.27
CA SER A 76 -8.62 -6.83 10.63
C SER A 76 -8.55 -7.66 11.91
N THR A 77 -7.50 -8.48 12.09
CA THR A 77 -7.32 -9.22 13.34
C THR A 77 -7.08 -8.30 14.54
N ALA A 78 -6.27 -7.25 14.39
CA ALA A 78 -6.06 -6.27 15.47
C ALA A 78 -7.37 -5.57 15.87
N GLU A 79 -8.20 -5.22 14.87
CA GLU A 79 -9.50 -4.61 15.10
C GLU A 79 -10.48 -5.57 15.80
N GLU A 80 -10.48 -6.87 15.47
CA GLU A 80 -11.29 -7.89 16.15
C GLU A 80 -10.85 -8.09 17.61
N VAL A 81 -9.53 -8.15 17.85
CA VAL A 81 -8.98 -8.22 19.22
C VAL A 81 -9.38 -6.97 20.01
N GLN A 82 -9.36 -5.80 19.39
CA GLN A 82 -9.79 -4.57 20.02
C GLN A 82 -11.28 -4.62 20.40
N ASP A 83 -12.17 -5.09 19.51
CA ASP A 83 -13.59 -5.25 19.84
C ASP A 83 -13.82 -6.20 21.02
N ALA A 84 -13.10 -7.32 21.04
CA ALA A 84 -13.17 -8.27 22.16
C ALA A 84 -12.76 -7.59 23.48
N ARG A 85 -11.66 -6.82 23.48
CA ARG A 85 -11.19 -6.10 24.67
C ARG A 85 -12.14 -5.01 25.13
N ILE A 86 -12.79 -4.33 24.19
CA ILE A 86 -13.79 -3.30 24.49
C ILE A 86 -14.99 -3.94 25.21
N ARG A 87 -15.49 -5.06 24.68
CA ARG A 87 -16.58 -5.84 25.27
C ARG A 87 -16.22 -6.43 26.63
N ASP A 88 -15.02 -7.01 26.77
CA ASP A 88 -14.51 -7.55 28.05
C ASP A 88 -14.50 -6.47 29.15
N ALA A 89 -14.20 -5.22 28.78
CA ALA A 89 -14.21 -4.08 29.69
C ALA A 89 -15.64 -3.54 29.99
N GLY A 90 -16.69 -4.18 29.50
CA GLY A 90 -18.08 -3.74 29.67
C GLY A 90 -18.42 -2.47 28.89
N CYS A 91 -17.56 -2.04 27.97
CA CYS A 91 -17.78 -0.89 27.11
C CYS A 91 -18.30 -1.35 25.75
N ASN A 92 -19.19 -0.58 25.13
CA ASN A 92 -19.71 -0.90 23.79
C ASN A 92 -19.59 0.28 22.82
N LEU A 93 -19.21 1.46 23.31
CA LEU A 93 -19.08 2.65 22.48
C LEU A 93 -17.67 2.73 21.91
N ILE A 94 -17.60 2.96 20.60
CA ILE A 94 -16.36 3.18 19.86
C ILE A 94 -16.42 4.52 19.15
N GLN A 95 -15.31 5.24 19.14
CA GLN A 95 -15.11 6.43 18.33
C GLN A 95 -14.20 6.09 17.16
N ILE A 96 -14.62 6.46 15.95
CA ILE A 96 -13.77 6.37 14.76
C ILE A 96 -12.93 7.64 14.67
N ASP A 97 -11.64 7.50 14.39
CA ASP A 97 -10.78 8.64 14.12
C ASP A 97 -11.22 9.42 12.87
N SER A 98 -10.68 10.62 12.67
CA SER A 98 -11.03 11.47 11.53
C SER A 98 -9.76 12.03 10.87
N HIS A 99 -9.73 12.02 9.54
CA HIS A 99 -8.66 12.60 8.74
C HIS A 99 -9.19 13.16 7.42
N SER A 100 -8.44 14.08 6.79
CA SER A 100 -8.78 14.63 5.48
C SER A 100 -8.52 13.61 4.36
N GLY A 101 -9.27 13.72 3.26
CA GLY A 101 -9.14 12.82 2.10
C GLY A 101 -9.60 11.39 2.39
N ALA A 102 -10.52 11.21 3.33
CA ALA A 102 -11.17 9.93 3.58
C ALA A 102 -12.01 9.51 2.37
N ARG A 103 -12.20 8.20 2.19
CA ARG A 103 -13.08 7.68 1.13
C ARG A 103 -14.51 8.20 1.33
N PRO A 104 -15.32 8.35 0.28
CA PRO A 104 -16.68 8.89 0.40
C PRO A 104 -17.56 8.15 1.43
N LYS A 105 -17.42 6.82 1.55
CA LYS A 105 -18.13 6.03 2.57
C LYS A 105 -17.54 6.25 3.98
N CYS A 106 -16.22 6.20 4.11
CA CYS A 106 -15.54 6.45 5.38
C CYS A 106 -15.76 7.87 5.90
N ALA A 107 -15.82 8.88 5.02
CA ALA A 107 -16.05 10.28 5.38
C ALA A 107 -17.39 10.49 6.10
N LYS A 108 -18.41 9.69 5.73
CA LYS A 108 -19.71 9.70 6.41
C LYS A 108 -19.64 9.11 7.83
N ASP A 109 -18.70 8.22 8.11
CA ASP A 109 -18.62 7.49 9.38
C ASP A 109 -17.58 8.04 10.33
N GLN A 110 -16.50 8.62 9.81
CA GLN A 110 -15.36 9.09 10.59
C GLN A 110 -15.76 10.17 11.61
N GLY A 111 -15.10 10.16 12.76
CA GLY A 111 -15.36 11.10 13.86
C GLY A 111 -16.67 10.90 14.62
N LYS A 112 -17.52 9.94 14.21
CA LYS A 112 -18.74 9.56 14.95
C LYS A 112 -18.43 8.55 16.05
N ILE A 113 -19.32 8.52 17.03
CA ILE A 113 -19.37 7.46 18.05
C ILE A 113 -20.41 6.43 17.62
N PHE A 114 -20.05 5.16 17.68
CA PHE A 114 -20.94 4.04 17.40
C PHE A 114 -21.06 3.11 18.59
N ASP A 115 -22.22 2.45 18.71
CA ASP A 115 -22.45 1.37 19.66
C ASP A 115 -22.33 0.01 18.96
N LEU A 116 -21.40 -0.83 19.43
CA LEU A 116 -21.18 -2.20 18.99
C LEU A 116 -22.39 -3.11 19.22
N ASN A 117 -23.27 -2.77 20.18
CA ASN A 117 -24.54 -3.47 20.39
C ASN A 117 -25.68 -2.95 19.50
N ASN A 118 -25.37 -2.01 18.60
CA ASN A 118 -26.30 -1.40 17.65
C ASN A 118 -27.41 -0.57 18.29
N GLY A 119 -27.19 -0.03 19.49
CA GLY A 119 -28.02 1.00 20.08
C GLY A 119 -27.80 2.38 19.45
N SER A 120 -28.67 3.32 19.79
CA SER A 120 -28.55 4.73 19.41
C SER A 120 -29.03 5.61 20.54
N GLY A 121 -28.42 6.78 20.73
CA GLY A 121 -28.81 7.68 21.80
C GLY A 121 -27.77 8.75 22.05
N TYR A 122 -27.66 9.17 23.31
CA TYR A 122 -26.70 10.16 23.76
C TYR A 122 -25.85 9.61 24.90
N THR A 123 -24.57 9.94 24.87
CA THR A 123 -23.61 9.72 25.95
C THR A 123 -23.03 11.07 26.36
N GLU A 124 -22.32 11.10 27.48
CA GLU A 124 -21.60 12.28 27.95
C GLU A 124 -20.09 12.03 27.91
N ASP A 125 -19.34 13.06 27.57
CA ASP A 125 -17.88 13.06 27.72
C ASP A 125 -17.46 13.38 29.16
N LEU A 126 -16.15 13.45 29.39
CA LEU A 126 -15.57 13.83 30.68
C LEU A 126 -16.09 15.17 31.24
N HIS A 127 -16.50 16.09 30.37
CA HIS A 127 -16.97 17.42 30.75
C HIS A 127 -18.51 17.53 30.76
N GLY A 128 -19.23 16.41 30.67
CA GLY A 128 -20.70 16.40 30.63
C GLY A 128 -21.30 16.89 29.32
N LYS A 129 -20.50 17.01 28.25
CA LYS A 129 -21.00 17.37 26.91
C LYS A 129 -21.78 16.19 26.35
N LYS A 130 -23.05 16.42 26.01
CA LYS A 130 -23.89 15.43 25.34
C LYS A 130 -23.40 15.18 23.91
N ILE A 131 -23.13 13.92 23.59
CA ILE A 131 -22.67 13.45 22.28
C ILE A 131 -23.61 12.35 21.78
N ARG A 132 -24.04 12.47 20.52
CA ARG A 132 -24.87 11.45 19.88
C ARG A 132 -24.02 10.26 19.46
N TYR A 133 -24.50 9.05 19.74
CA TYR A 133 -23.95 7.82 19.18
C TYR A 133 -24.95 7.10 18.28
N TYR A 134 -24.43 6.29 17.36
CA TYR A 134 -25.20 5.63 16.30
C TYR A 134 -25.02 4.11 16.34
N PRO A 135 -25.93 3.33 15.77
CA PRO A 135 -25.76 1.88 15.67
C PRO A 135 -24.55 1.54 14.78
N TRP A 136 -23.66 0.63 15.20
CA TRP A 136 -22.52 0.23 14.38
C TRP A 136 -22.91 -0.28 12.99
N LYS A 137 -24.02 -1.02 12.90
CA LYS A 137 -24.62 -1.52 11.64
C LYS A 137 -25.07 -0.43 10.66
N SER A 138 -25.20 0.82 11.12
CA SER A 138 -25.54 1.95 10.24
C SER A 138 -24.31 2.56 9.56
N SER A 139 -23.10 2.15 9.97
CA SER A 139 -21.86 2.52 9.29
C SER A 139 -21.67 1.71 8.01
N SER A 140 -20.67 2.09 7.22
CA SER A 140 -20.22 1.33 6.04
C SER A 140 -19.32 0.12 6.38
N TYR A 141 -19.23 -0.29 7.65
CA TYR A 141 -18.40 -1.42 8.06
C TYR A 141 -18.84 -2.72 7.38
N GLY A 142 -17.86 -3.55 7.00
CA GLY A 142 -18.08 -4.80 6.26
C GLY A 142 -18.04 -4.63 4.73
N GLU A 143 -18.12 -3.41 4.22
CA GLU A 143 -17.94 -3.14 2.80
C GLU A 143 -16.45 -2.98 2.44
N PRO A 144 -15.97 -3.48 1.28
CA PRO A 144 -14.55 -3.39 0.91
C PRO A 144 -14.00 -1.95 0.85
N ASP A 145 -14.83 -1.00 0.44
CA ASP A 145 -14.52 0.44 0.35
C ASP A 145 -15.07 1.27 1.53
N GLY A 146 -15.71 0.61 2.50
CA GLY A 146 -16.27 1.22 3.70
C GLY A 146 -15.27 1.42 4.84
N ILE A 147 -15.77 1.90 5.98
CA ILE A 147 -14.97 2.17 7.18
C ILE A 147 -14.32 0.87 7.68
N LEU A 148 -13.03 0.97 8.03
CA LEU A 148 -12.17 -0.18 8.37
C LEU A 148 -12.03 -1.24 7.27
N GLY A 149 -12.46 -0.95 6.03
CA GLY A 149 -12.30 -1.83 4.87
C GLY A 149 -10.84 -1.95 4.37
N ILE A 150 -10.69 -2.54 3.18
CA ILE A 150 -9.38 -2.86 2.56
C ILE A 150 -8.56 -1.59 2.39
N ASN A 151 -7.35 -1.53 2.95
CA ASN A 151 -6.41 -0.40 2.94
C ASN A 151 -7.01 0.91 3.50
N CYS A 152 -8.05 0.83 4.32
CA CYS A 152 -8.52 1.97 5.09
C CYS A 152 -7.43 2.38 6.11
N ARG A 153 -7.36 3.67 6.45
CA ARG A 153 -6.36 4.21 7.39
C ARG A 153 -6.97 4.57 8.76
N HIS A 154 -8.28 4.41 8.89
CA HIS A 154 -9.01 4.69 10.13
C HIS A 154 -8.74 3.65 11.22
N HIS A 155 -8.92 4.05 12.46
CA HIS A 155 -8.85 3.20 13.63
C HIS A 155 -10.06 3.47 14.50
N LYS A 156 -10.61 2.42 15.11
CA LYS A 156 -11.60 2.57 16.16
C LYS A 156 -10.92 2.68 17.51
N TRP A 157 -11.51 3.46 18.41
CA TRP A 157 -11.02 3.65 19.77
C TRP A 157 -12.17 3.47 20.74
N PRO A 158 -11.98 2.80 21.89
CA PRO A 158 -13.03 2.75 22.90
C PRO A 158 -13.40 4.15 23.37
N PHE A 159 -14.69 4.43 23.49
CA PHE A 159 -15.22 5.64 24.10
C PHE A 159 -15.88 5.29 25.44
N ILE A 160 -15.25 5.67 26.54
CA ILE A 160 -15.78 5.40 27.88
C ILE A 160 -16.53 6.66 28.35
N PRO A 161 -17.87 6.58 28.54
CA PRO A 161 -18.67 7.71 29.02
C PRO A 161 -18.10 8.29 30.31
N GLY A 162 -18.09 9.63 30.41
CA GLY A 162 -17.60 10.34 31.61
C GLY A 162 -16.10 10.27 31.88
N VAL A 163 -15.33 9.51 31.09
CA VAL A 163 -13.85 9.41 31.23
C VAL A 163 -13.13 10.03 30.06
N LYS A 164 -13.66 9.87 28.84
CA LYS A 164 -13.01 10.35 27.62
C LYS A 164 -13.65 11.62 27.10
N VAL A 165 -12.82 12.50 26.54
CA VAL A 165 -13.25 13.65 25.73
C VAL A 165 -13.36 13.21 24.27
N GLN A 166 -14.38 13.69 23.55
CA GLN A 166 -14.49 13.46 22.11
C GLN A 166 -13.30 14.08 21.40
N ARG A 167 -12.42 13.25 20.84
CA ARG A 167 -11.20 13.72 20.15
C ARG A 167 -11.42 13.98 18.66
N TYR A 168 -12.25 13.16 18.03
CA TYR A 168 -12.48 13.16 16.59
C TYR A 168 -13.90 13.62 16.27
N PHE A 169 -14.04 14.32 15.15
CA PHE A 169 -15.27 14.99 14.78
C PHE A 169 -15.70 14.61 13.35
N PRO A 170 -17.01 14.55 13.08
CA PRO A 170 -17.51 14.31 11.74
C PRO A 170 -16.91 15.27 10.71
N THR A 171 -16.85 14.83 9.46
CA THR A 171 -16.37 15.68 8.36
C THR A 171 -17.33 16.85 8.16
N GLU A 172 -16.84 18.07 8.31
CA GLU A 172 -17.65 19.29 8.13
C GLU A 172 -17.85 19.60 6.64
N ASP A 173 -16.75 19.62 5.87
CA ASP A 173 -16.76 19.88 4.43
C ASP A 173 -16.54 18.59 3.64
N MET A 174 -17.65 17.98 3.21
CA MET A 174 -17.63 16.76 2.40
C MET A 174 -17.08 16.99 1.00
N ASP A 175 -17.28 18.18 0.41
CA ASP A 175 -16.84 18.49 -0.95
C ASP A 175 -15.33 18.67 -1.01
N ALA A 176 -14.75 19.36 -0.02
CA ALA A 176 -13.30 19.48 0.12
C ALA A 176 -12.65 18.11 0.36
N ASN A 177 -13.26 17.26 1.21
CA ASN A 177 -12.78 15.90 1.42
C ASN A 177 -12.78 15.08 0.12
N ASP A 178 -13.89 15.11 -0.62
CA ASP A 178 -14.04 14.35 -1.86
C ASP A 178 -13.09 14.84 -2.95
N LYS A 179 -12.84 16.15 -3.02
CA LYS A 179 -11.82 16.73 -3.91
C LYS A 179 -10.43 16.21 -3.57
N LEU A 180 -10.03 16.27 -2.30
CA LEU A 180 -8.72 15.78 -1.86
C LEU A 180 -8.57 14.27 -2.07
N TYR A 181 -9.63 13.50 -1.81
CA TYR A 181 -9.64 12.06 -2.07
C TYR A 181 -9.40 11.77 -3.55
N LYS A 182 -10.11 12.46 -4.45
CA LYS A 182 -9.93 12.32 -5.91
C LYS A 182 -8.51 12.69 -6.34
N GLN A 183 -7.97 13.79 -5.83
CA GLN A 183 -6.59 14.21 -6.10
C GLN A 183 -5.58 13.15 -5.67
N THR A 184 -5.76 12.59 -4.47
CA THR A 184 -4.92 11.48 -3.96
C THR A 184 -5.05 10.22 -4.82
N GLN A 185 -6.23 9.92 -5.39
CA GLN A 185 -6.38 8.77 -6.29
C GLN A 185 -5.62 8.97 -7.61
N VAL A 186 -5.60 10.19 -8.15
CA VAL A 186 -4.81 10.53 -9.34
C VAL A 186 -3.31 10.38 -9.06
N GLN A 187 -2.82 10.93 -7.94
CA GLN A 187 -1.43 10.75 -7.52
C GLN A 187 -1.05 9.25 -7.44
N ARG A 188 -1.87 8.43 -6.78
CA ARG A 188 -1.63 6.97 -6.67
C ARG A 188 -1.68 6.24 -8.02
N ALA A 189 -2.41 6.76 -9.00
CA ALA A 189 -2.39 6.22 -10.36
C ALA A 189 -1.04 6.54 -11.04
N LEU A 190 -0.57 7.79 -10.96
CA LEU A 190 0.73 8.21 -11.48
C LEU A 190 1.89 7.44 -10.82
N GLU A 191 1.86 7.25 -9.50
CA GLU A 191 2.87 6.45 -8.77
C GLU A 191 2.86 4.96 -9.17
N ARG A 192 1.70 4.38 -9.49
CA ARG A 192 1.62 3.01 -10.01
C ARG A 192 2.21 2.92 -11.41
N ASP A 193 1.93 3.90 -12.25
CA ASP A 193 2.48 4.01 -13.59
C ASP A 193 4.01 4.15 -13.59
N ILE A 194 4.55 4.98 -12.70
CA ILE A 194 6.01 5.11 -12.51
C ILE A 194 6.60 3.78 -12.04
N ARG A 195 5.99 3.07 -11.09
CA ARG A 195 6.46 1.76 -10.66
C ARG A 195 6.42 0.72 -11.77
N LYS A 196 5.38 0.74 -12.62
CA LYS A 196 5.28 -0.13 -13.80
C LYS A 196 6.41 0.17 -14.78
N GLN A 197 6.66 1.44 -15.09
CA GLN A 197 7.72 1.84 -16.00
C GLN A 197 9.12 1.51 -15.46
N LYS A 198 9.36 1.69 -14.14
CA LYS A 198 10.61 1.29 -13.49
C LYS A 198 10.88 -0.20 -13.62
N ARG A 199 9.83 -1.03 -13.53
CA ARG A 199 9.94 -2.47 -13.74
C ARG A 199 10.31 -2.81 -15.18
N GLU A 200 9.67 -2.15 -16.15
CA GLU A 200 9.99 -2.34 -17.58
C GLU A 200 11.46 -1.99 -17.88
N CYS A 201 11.93 -0.84 -17.40
CA CYS A 201 13.35 -0.45 -17.54
C CYS A 201 14.28 -1.52 -16.96
N MET A 202 13.99 -2.01 -15.76
CA MET A 202 14.79 -3.07 -15.12
C MET A 202 14.81 -4.38 -15.92
N MET A 203 13.68 -4.76 -16.53
CA MET A 203 13.62 -5.99 -17.33
C MET A 203 14.44 -5.87 -18.63
N LEU A 204 14.41 -4.71 -19.29
CA LEU A 204 15.17 -4.45 -20.51
C LEU A 204 16.68 -4.39 -20.26
N ASP A 205 17.08 -3.75 -19.16
CA ASP A 205 18.48 -3.72 -18.70
C ASP A 205 19.01 -5.13 -18.42
N ILE A 206 18.24 -5.96 -17.72
CA ILE A 206 18.59 -7.37 -17.46
C ILE A 206 18.65 -8.19 -18.76
N ALA A 207 17.80 -7.89 -19.74
CA ALA A 207 17.80 -8.55 -21.03
C ALA A 207 18.97 -8.13 -21.93
N GLY A 208 19.72 -7.08 -21.56
CA GLY A 208 20.78 -6.50 -22.39
C GLY A 208 20.26 -5.71 -23.60
N ASP A 209 18.98 -5.33 -23.60
CA ASP A 209 18.36 -4.52 -24.65
C ASP A 209 18.58 -3.03 -24.35
N GLN A 210 19.71 -2.51 -24.83
CA GLN A 210 20.13 -1.13 -24.58
C GLN A 210 19.19 -0.12 -25.24
N ASP A 211 18.78 -0.35 -26.49
CA ASP A 211 17.89 0.55 -27.24
C ASP A 211 16.51 0.61 -26.56
N GLY A 212 15.95 -0.55 -26.20
CA GLY A 212 14.69 -0.64 -25.46
C GLY A 212 14.77 0.03 -24.08
N PHE A 213 15.89 -0.14 -23.37
CA PHE A 213 16.11 0.51 -22.08
C PHE A 213 16.10 2.05 -22.20
N GLU A 214 16.76 2.60 -23.21
CA GLU A 214 16.82 4.05 -23.43
C GLU A 214 15.43 4.63 -23.71
N GLU A 215 14.65 3.99 -24.57
CA GLU A 215 13.26 4.39 -24.82
C GLU A 215 12.39 4.33 -23.55
N ALA A 216 12.51 3.24 -22.78
CA ALA A 216 11.77 3.06 -21.53
C ALA A 216 12.18 4.09 -20.46
N ALA A 217 13.46 4.47 -20.42
CA ALA A 217 13.99 5.47 -19.50
C ALA A 217 13.47 6.89 -19.83
N VAL A 218 13.34 7.24 -21.12
CA VAL A 218 12.72 8.50 -21.55
C VAL A 218 11.25 8.56 -21.09
N LYS A 219 10.49 7.47 -21.29
CA LYS A 219 9.10 7.36 -20.80
C LYS A 219 9.02 7.48 -19.28
N LEU A 220 9.97 6.87 -18.56
CA LEU A 220 10.05 6.99 -17.11
C LEU A 220 10.22 8.45 -16.67
N LYS A 221 11.15 9.17 -17.30
CA LYS A 221 11.39 10.59 -16.98
C LYS A 221 10.17 11.46 -17.24
N SER A 222 9.45 11.22 -18.33
CA SER A 222 8.19 11.90 -18.62
C SER A 222 7.12 11.67 -17.54
N LYS A 223 6.95 10.41 -17.09
CA LYS A 223 6.01 10.07 -16.00
C LYS A 223 6.42 10.67 -14.65
N GLU A 224 7.71 10.66 -14.32
CA GLU A 224 8.24 11.32 -13.11
C GLU A 224 7.98 12.83 -13.14
N ALA A 225 8.19 13.48 -14.29
CA ALA A 225 7.88 14.90 -14.46
C ALA A 225 6.38 15.19 -14.34
N GLN A 226 5.51 14.32 -14.88
CA GLN A 226 4.06 14.44 -14.76
C GLN A 226 3.59 14.34 -13.30
N LEU A 227 4.13 13.39 -12.52
CA LEU A 227 3.82 13.28 -11.10
C LEU A 227 4.26 14.54 -10.35
N LYS A 228 5.47 15.02 -10.62
CA LYS A 228 6.01 16.22 -9.97
C LYS A 228 5.14 17.44 -10.26
N ASP A 229 4.85 17.72 -11.53
CA ASP A 229 3.97 18.82 -11.94
C ASP A 229 2.57 18.70 -11.31
N TYR A 230 2.04 17.48 -11.21
CA TYR A 230 0.77 17.23 -10.54
C TYR A 230 0.83 17.57 -9.04
N VAL A 231 1.87 17.14 -8.33
CA VAL A 231 2.02 17.43 -6.90
C VAL A 231 2.27 18.94 -6.68
N ASP A 232 3.12 19.57 -7.48
CA ASP A 232 3.41 21.01 -7.40
C ASP A 232 2.15 21.87 -7.58
N LYS A 233 1.22 21.44 -8.44
CA LYS A 233 -0.09 22.10 -8.65
C LYS A 233 -1.10 21.88 -7.52
N ASN A 234 -0.87 20.91 -6.63
CA ASN A 234 -1.81 20.52 -5.59
C ASN A 234 -1.14 20.53 -4.22
N SER A 235 -1.07 21.71 -3.58
CA SER A 235 -0.33 21.95 -2.32
C SER A 235 -0.72 21.08 -1.11
N GLN A 236 -1.88 20.43 -1.14
CA GLN A 236 -2.35 19.50 -0.09
C GLN A 236 -1.80 18.08 -0.27
N LEU A 237 -1.22 17.77 -1.43
CA LEU A 237 -0.59 16.49 -1.70
C LEU A 237 0.86 16.52 -1.24
N ILE A 238 1.31 15.41 -0.68
CA ILE A 238 2.71 15.19 -0.32
C ILE A 238 3.22 14.12 -1.28
N GLU A 239 4.34 14.39 -1.93
CA GLU A 239 5.08 13.34 -2.65
C GLU A 239 5.59 12.36 -1.59
N GLU A 240 5.00 11.17 -1.52
CA GLU A 240 5.59 10.10 -0.71
C GLU A 240 6.93 9.72 -1.39
N GLU A 241 8.07 9.83 -0.70
CA GLU A 241 9.39 9.31 -1.13
C GLU A 241 9.42 7.76 -1.29
N THR A 242 8.28 7.13 -1.56
CA THR A 242 8.08 5.67 -1.60
C THR A 242 8.78 4.97 -2.77
N GLY A 243 9.64 5.67 -3.52
CA GLY A 243 10.48 5.12 -4.58
C GLY A 243 11.98 5.34 -4.42
N SER A 244 12.44 5.97 -3.33
CA SER A 244 13.86 6.35 -3.16
C SER A 244 14.80 5.14 -3.13
N ARG A 245 14.39 4.00 -2.55
CA ARG A 245 15.28 2.82 -2.45
C ARG A 245 15.57 2.11 -3.77
N LEU A 246 14.60 2.09 -4.70
CA LEU A 246 14.78 1.46 -6.01
C LEU A 246 15.54 2.40 -6.95
N LEU A 247 15.25 3.71 -6.88
CA LEU A 247 16.06 4.74 -7.54
C LEU A 247 17.49 4.77 -6.99
N ASP A 248 17.70 4.58 -5.70
CA ASP A 248 19.03 4.47 -5.11
C ASP A 248 19.74 3.19 -5.55
N LEU A 249 19.03 2.07 -5.69
CA LEU A 249 19.58 0.83 -6.24
C LEU A 249 19.96 0.99 -7.71
N ILE A 250 19.08 1.58 -8.53
CA ILE A 250 19.33 1.86 -9.96
C ILE A 250 20.42 2.93 -10.10
N LYS A 251 20.41 4.00 -9.31
CA LYS A 251 21.48 5.00 -9.28
C LYS A 251 22.81 4.39 -8.85
N ARG A 252 22.84 3.55 -7.81
CA ARG A 252 24.05 2.82 -7.39
C ARG A 252 24.53 1.83 -8.45
N TYR A 253 23.62 1.20 -9.18
CA TYR A 253 23.94 0.29 -10.28
C TYR A 253 24.49 1.04 -11.49
N LEU A 254 23.82 2.10 -11.94
CA LEU A 254 24.28 3.01 -12.99
C LEU A 254 25.60 3.70 -12.63
N GLN A 255 25.79 4.09 -11.36
CA GLN A 255 27.04 4.66 -10.86
C GLN A 255 28.17 3.63 -10.85
N ARG A 256 27.88 2.36 -10.57
CA ARG A 256 28.84 1.25 -10.70
C ARG A 256 29.18 0.93 -12.14
N LEU A 257 28.20 0.92 -13.05
CA LEU A 257 28.41 0.74 -14.49
C LEU A 257 29.25 1.90 -15.06
N TRP A 258 28.94 3.15 -14.69
CA TRP A 258 29.72 4.32 -15.09
C TRP A 258 31.16 4.28 -14.55
N GLN A 259 31.37 3.82 -13.31
CA GLN A 259 32.71 3.58 -12.78
C GLN A 259 33.46 2.45 -13.51
N GLN A 260 32.79 1.34 -13.85
CA GLN A 260 33.40 0.24 -14.60
C GLN A 260 33.79 0.65 -16.03
N ILE A 261 32.94 1.40 -16.71
CA ILE A 261 33.21 1.96 -18.05
C ILE A 261 34.41 2.91 -18.02
N ASN A 262 34.52 3.76 -17.00
CA ASN A 262 35.67 4.68 -16.85
C ASN A 262 36.97 3.97 -16.45
N ILE A 263 36.91 2.89 -15.66
CA ILE A 263 38.10 2.09 -15.31
C ILE A 263 38.63 1.35 -16.55
N VAL A 264 37.76 0.75 -17.37
CA VAL A 264 38.15 0.06 -18.61
C VAL A 264 38.68 1.06 -19.65
N SER A 265 38.08 2.25 -19.75
CA SER A 265 38.55 3.32 -20.66
C SER A 265 39.88 3.92 -20.20
N GLY A 266 40.09 4.10 -18.89
CA GLY A 266 41.37 4.54 -18.32
C GLY A 266 42.49 3.50 -18.48
N LEU A 267 42.17 2.20 -18.37
CA LEU A 267 43.11 1.12 -18.63
C LEU A 267 43.48 1.00 -20.12
N LEU A 268 42.52 1.19 -21.04
CA LEU A 268 42.76 1.23 -22.49
C LEU A 268 43.63 2.43 -22.90
N LEU A 269 43.41 3.61 -22.31
CA LEU A 269 44.25 4.80 -22.55
C LEU A 269 45.66 4.64 -21.97
N SER A 270 45.82 3.99 -20.81
CA SER A 270 47.16 3.71 -20.26
C SER A 270 47.93 2.66 -21.08
N ARG A 271 47.24 1.65 -21.65
CA ARG A 271 47.85 0.64 -22.52
C ARG A 271 48.20 1.19 -23.91
N ALA A 272 47.42 2.14 -24.44
CA ALA A 272 47.75 2.84 -25.68
C ALA A 272 49.00 3.73 -25.55
N ASN A 273 49.23 4.34 -24.38
CA ASN A 273 50.45 5.12 -24.11
C ASN A 273 51.71 4.27 -23.83
N ILE A 274 51.56 3.02 -23.40
CA ILE A 274 52.70 2.11 -23.22
C ILE A 274 53.14 1.49 -24.56
N ALA A 275 52.20 1.31 -25.51
CA ALA A 275 52.51 0.77 -26.83
C ALA A 275 53.27 1.75 -27.76
N SER A 276 53.27 3.06 -27.49
CA SER A 276 54.07 4.04 -28.25
C SER A 276 55.50 4.24 -27.72
N ILE A 277 55.83 3.66 -26.56
CA ILE A 277 57.17 3.74 -25.93
C ILE A 277 57.99 2.46 -26.21
N CYS A 278 57.40 1.44 -26.81
CA CYS A 278 58.06 0.16 -27.12
C CYS A 278 57.77 -0.30 -28.56
N ASN A 279 58.39 0.35 -29.55
CA ASN A 279 58.81 -0.30 -30.79
C ASN A 279 60.10 0.40 -31.29
N PRO A 280 61.10 -0.36 -31.77
CA PRO A 280 62.52 -0.02 -31.72
C PRO A 280 62.96 1.18 -32.58
#